data_AF-A0A836TNB2-F1
#
_entry.id   AF-A0A836TNB2-F1
#
_cell.length_a   1.000
_cell.length_b   1.000
_cell.length_c   1.000
_cell.angle_alpha   90.00
_cell.angle_beta   90.00
_cell.angle_gamma   90.00
#
_symmetry.space_group_name_H-M   'P 1'
#
loop_
_entity.id
_entity.type
_entity.pdbx_description
1 polymer ?
#
loop_
_entity_poly.entity_id
_entity_poly.type
_entity_poly.pdbx_seq_one_letter_code
_entity_poly.pdbx_strand_id
1 'polypeptide(L)'
;HPNIVPYQVFPTQEGHLIIACGNDSQFRRLCEVLDLVGTADDERFATNPARVQHREALCGLIAERTAQFTKASLIERLTQCGVPAGP
;
A
#
# COMPACT_ATOMS: atom_id res chain seq x y z
N HIS A 1 9.18 4.15 6.62
CA HIS A 1 9.74 5.51 6.50
C HIS A 1 8.94 6.50 7.36
N PRO A 2 9.55 7.45 8.10
CA PRO A 2 8.83 8.35 9.01
C PRO A 2 7.89 9.33 8.28
N ASN A 3 8.27 9.83 7.10
CA ASN A 3 7.56 10.91 6.40
C ASN A 3 6.85 10.47 5.10
N ILE A 4 6.88 9.18 4.77
CA ILE A 4 6.28 8.65 3.54
C ILE A 4 5.42 7.44 3.90
N VAL A 5 4.17 7.46 3.48
CA VAL A 5 3.19 6.40 3.74
C VAL A 5 2.44 6.06 2.45
N PRO A 6 2.19 4.78 2.14
CA PRO A 6 2.71 3.59 2.84
C PRO A 6 4.17 3.28 2.45
N TYR A 7 5.05 3.17 3.44
CA TYR A 7 6.42 2.70 3.27
C TYR A 7 6.83 1.85 4.48
N GLN A 8 6.51 0.56 4.44
CA GLN A 8 6.77 -0.39 5.53
C GLN A 8 6.58 -1.84 5.09
N VAL A 9 6.82 -2.75 6.03
CA VAL A 9 6.50 -4.18 5.91
C VAL A 9 5.00 -4.39 6.11
N PHE A 10 4.39 -5.22 5.28
CA PHE A 10 2.99 -5.66 5.37
C PHE A 10 2.89 -7.19 5.37
N PRO A 11 1.92 -7.77 6.10
CA PRO A 11 1.68 -9.20 6.09
C PRO A 11 1.10 -9.66 4.76
N THR A 12 1.33 -10.93 4.45
CA THR A 12 0.75 -11.65 3.30
C THR A 12 0.17 -12.97 3.79
N GLN A 13 -0.38 -13.80 2.89
CA GLN A 13 -0.76 -15.18 3.23
C GLN A 13 0.43 -15.99 3.77
N GLU A 14 1.64 -15.75 3.24
CA GLU A 14 2.88 -16.38 3.67
C GLU A 14 4.01 -15.38 3.93
N GLY A 15 4.20 -15.03 5.20
CA GLY A 15 5.23 -14.09 5.63
C GLY A 15 4.85 -12.65 5.31
N HIS A 16 5.81 -11.88 4.82
CA HIS A 16 5.69 -10.43 4.68
C HIS A 16 6.35 -9.94 3.40
N LEU A 17 5.96 -8.75 2.95
CA LEU A 17 6.63 -8.01 1.90
C LEU A 17 6.75 -6.53 2.29
N ILE A 18 7.70 -5.82 1.69
CA ILE A 18 7.84 -4.38 1.85
C ILE A 18 7.12 -3.69 0.68
N ILE A 19 6.26 -2.73 0.99
CA ILE A 19 5.70 -1.79 0.00
C ILE A 19 6.36 -0.43 0.25
N ALA A 20 6.89 0.17 -0.81
CA ALA A 20 7.58 1.46 -0.80
C ALA A 20 6.89 2.44 -1.75
N CYS A 21 5.70 2.90 -1.38
CA CYS A 21 4.92 3.87 -2.15
C CYS A 21 5.42 5.29 -1.89
N GLY A 22 6.03 5.90 -2.90
CA GLY A 22 6.72 7.20 -2.79
C GLY A 22 5.92 8.42 -3.19
N ASN A 23 4.78 8.27 -3.89
CA ASN A 23 3.96 9.38 -4.36
C ASN A 23 2.48 9.01 -4.49
N ASP A 24 1.62 10.02 -4.75
CA ASP A 24 0.17 9.87 -4.78
C ASP A 24 -0.32 9.05 -6.01
N SER A 25 0.38 9.13 -7.14
CA SER A 25 0.08 8.31 -8.31
C SER A 25 0.34 6.82 -8.06
N GLN A 26 1.42 6.48 -7.37
CA GLN A 26 1.70 5.11 -6.92
C GLN A 26 0.66 4.66 -5.89
N PHE A 27 0.23 5.55 -5.00
CA PHE A 27 -0.78 5.22 -3.99
C PHE A 27 -2.13 4.85 -4.63
N ARG A 28 -2.56 5.60 -5.66
CA ARG A 28 -3.78 5.25 -6.41
C ARG A 28 -3.71 3.85 -7.03
N ARG A 29 -2.58 3.52 -7.67
CA ARG A 29 -2.37 2.19 -8.28
C ARG A 29 -2.28 1.08 -7.23
N LEU A 30 -1.70 1.36 -6.07
CA LEU A 30 -1.72 0.45 -4.93
C LEU A 30 -3.15 0.16 -4.49
N CYS A 31 -3.98 1.20 -4.35
CA CYS A 31 -5.40 1.03 -4.00
C CYS A 31 -6.15 0.20 -5.04
N GLU A 32 -5.88 0.40 -6.34
CA GLU A 32 -6.46 -0.42 -7.41
C GLU A 32 -6.06 -1.90 -7.31
N VAL A 33 -4.77 -2.20 -7.09
CA VAL A 33 -4.28 -3.59 -6.94
C VAL A 33 -4.88 -4.29 -5.72
N LEU A 34 -5.15 -3.55 -4.66
CA LEU A 34 -5.70 -4.07 -3.40
C LEU A 34 -7.24 -3.99 -3.32
N ASP A 35 -7.93 -3.67 -4.41
CA ASP A 35 -9.36 -3.31 -4.47
C ASP A 35 -9.85 -2.43 -3.30
N LEU A 36 -9.08 -1.40 -2.97
CA LEU A 36 -9.41 -0.33 -2.04
C LEU A 36 -9.99 0.87 -2.80
N VAL A 37 -11.07 0.61 -3.55
CA VAL A 37 -11.72 1.60 -4.42
C VAL A 37 -12.19 2.80 -3.59
N GLY A 38 -11.89 4.01 -4.06
CA GLY A 38 -12.26 5.27 -3.39
C GLY A 38 -11.32 5.68 -2.24
N THR A 39 -10.45 4.78 -1.74
CA THR A 39 -9.48 5.13 -0.69
C THR A 39 -8.48 6.20 -1.15
N ALA A 40 -8.08 6.17 -2.43
CA ALA A 40 -7.18 7.19 -2.99
C ALA A 40 -7.82 8.58 -3.14
N ASP A 41 -9.14 8.67 -3.07
CA ASP A 41 -9.93 9.91 -3.19
C ASP A 41 -10.45 10.41 -1.84
N ASP A 42 -10.36 9.59 -0.78
CA ASP A 42 -10.68 9.96 0.58
C ASP A 42 -9.72 11.04 1.09
N GLU A 43 -10.25 12.15 1.62
CA GLU A 43 -9.45 13.28 2.13
C GLU A 43 -8.40 12.87 3.16
N ARG A 44 -8.65 11.77 3.91
CA ARG A 44 -7.71 11.21 4.88
C ARG A 44 -6.47 10.59 4.24
N PHE A 45 -6.54 10.20 2.96
CA PHE A 45 -5.49 9.42 2.30
C PHE A 45 -5.03 9.97 0.94
N ALA A 46 -5.73 10.97 0.39
CA ALA A 46 -5.48 11.49 -0.95
C ALA A 46 -4.05 12.03 -1.15
N THR A 47 -3.44 12.59 -0.09
CA THR A 47 -2.08 13.16 -0.15
C THR A 47 -1.14 12.48 0.85
N ASN A 48 0.16 12.46 0.56
CA ASN A 48 1.14 11.88 1.50
C ASN A 48 1.07 12.48 2.92
N PRO A 49 0.96 13.81 3.13
CA PRO A 49 0.78 14.37 4.48
C PRO A 49 -0.45 13.82 5.20
N ALA A 50 -1.59 13.70 4.51
CA ALA A 50 -2.80 13.11 5.07
C ALA A 50 -2.57 11.63 5.45
N ARG A 51 -1.92 10.85 4.57
CA ARG A 51 -1.54 9.45 4.87
C ARG A 51 -0.59 9.33 6.05
N VAL A 52 0.32 10.29 6.25
CA VAL A 52 1.19 10.34 7.43
C VAL A 52 0.37 10.58 8.71
N GLN A 53 -0.57 11.53 8.68
CA GLN A 53 -1.47 11.82 9.82
C GLN A 53 -2.38 10.63 10.16
N HIS A 54 -2.84 9.90 9.14
CA HIS A 54 -3.73 8.75 9.28
C HIS A 54 -3.03 7.41 9.05
N ARG A 55 -1.72 7.33 9.36
CA ARG A 55 -0.86 6.17 9.07
C ARG A 55 -1.44 4.87 9.58
N GLU A 56 -1.84 4.83 10.85
CA GLU A 56 -2.32 3.61 11.49
C GLU A 56 -3.57 3.06 10.79
N ALA A 57 -4.55 3.94 10.54
CA ALA A 57 -5.78 3.57 9.84
C ALA A 57 -5.49 3.07 8.42
N LEU A 58 -4.66 3.79 7.65
CA LEU A 58 -4.34 3.39 6.28
C LEU A 58 -3.55 2.08 6.23
N CYS A 59 -2.53 1.95 7.07
CA CYS A 59 -1.71 0.75 7.10
C CYS A 59 -2.50 -0.47 7.58
N GLY A 60 -3.50 -0.29 8.46
CA GLY A 60 -4.46 -1.34 8.83
C GLY A 60 -5.23 -1.85 7.61
N LEU A 61 -5.85 -0.94 6.84
CA LEU A 61 -6.58 -1.30 5.62
C LEU A 61 -5.69 -2.02 4.60
N ILE A 62 -4.46 -1.53 4.40
CA ILE A 62 -3.52 -2.17 3.49
C ILE A 62 -3.15 -3.56 4.00
N ALA A 63 -2.83 -3.71 5.29
CA ALA A 63 -2.47 -5.00 5.88
C ALA A 63 -3.59 -6.04 5.75
N GLU A 64 -4.85 -5.64 5.98
CA GLU A 64 -6.02 -6.51 5.81
C GLU A 64 -6.15 -7.03 4.37
N ARG A 65 -5.84 -6.20 3.37
CA ARG A 65 -5.88 -6.60 1.96
C ARG A 65 -4.66 -7.42 1.56
N THR A 66 -3.45 -7.00 1.93
CA THR A 66 -2.21 -7.71 1.55
C THR A 66 -2.16 -9.12 2.14
N ALA A 67 -2.74 -9.34 3.33
CA ALA A 67 -2.87 -10.66 3.95
C ALA A 67 -3.69 -11.67 3.12
N GLN A 68 -4.43 -11.23 2.11
CA GLN A 68 -5.22 -12.09 1.22
C GLN A 68 -4.45 -12.53 -0.03
N PHE A 69 -3.22 -12.04 -0.24
CA PHE A 69 -2.39 -12.39 -1.37
C PHE A 69 -1.19 -13.22 -0.94
N THR A 70 -0.74 -14.09 -1.83
CA THR A 70 0.62 -14.64 -1.72
C THR A 70 1.63 -13.54 -1.98
N LYS A 71 2.78 -13.62 -1.31
CA LYS A 71 3.87 -12.64 -1.46
C LYS A 71 4.31 -12.49 -2.91
N ALA A 72 4.52 -13.62 -3.59
CA ALA A 72 4.98 -13.63 -4.98
C ALA A 72 3.96 -12.96 -5.92
N SER A 73 2.67 -13.31 -5.79
CA SER A 73 1.63 -12.74 -6.66
C SER A 73 1.45 -11.24 -6.45
N LEU A 74 1.55 -10.77 -5.19
CA LEU A 74 1.39 -9.36 -4.90
C LEU A 74 2.59 -8.52 -5.37
N ILE A 75 3.82 -9.02 -5.17
CA ILE A 75 5.02 -8.35 -5.70
C ILE A 75 4.94 -8.23 -7.23
N GLU A 76 4.51 -9.27 -7.93
CA GLU A 76 4.34 -9.25 -9.38
C GLU A 76 3.32 -8.18 -9.81
N ARG A 77 2.12 -8.17 -9.20
CA ARG A 77 1.06 -7.19 -9.51
C ARG A 77 1.50 -5.76 -9.26
N LEU A 78 2.16 -5.49 -8.13
CA LEU A 78 2.65 -4.15 -7.79
C LEU A 78 3.76 -3.70 -8.73
N THR A 79 4.67 -4.61 -9.11
CA THR A 79 5.73 -4.32 -10.08
C THR A 79 5.15 -3.97 -11.44
N GLN A 80 4.13 -4.69 -11.91
CA GLN A 80 3.46 -4.44 -13.19
C GLN A 80 2.81 -3.06 -13.27
N CYS A 81 2.30 -2.51 -12.16
CA CYS A 81 1.72 -1.17 -12.10
C CYS A 81 2.71 -0.07 -11.65
N GLY A 82 3.98 -0.42 -11.44
CA GLY A 82 5.04 0.53 -11.08
C GLY A 82 4.99 1.01 -9.62
N VAL A 83 4.43 0.20 -8.72
CA VAL A 83 4.51 0.39 -7.28
C VAL A 83 5.68 -0.44 -6.73
N PRO A 84 6.73 0.18 -6.16
CA PRO A 84 7.87 -0.55 -5.64
C PRO A 84 7.49 -1.48 -4.48
N ALA A 85 7.79 -2.76 -4.64
CA ALA A 85 7.60 -3.79 -3.61
C ALA A 85 8.73 -4.82 -3.65
N GLY A 86 9.01 -5.46 -2.52
CA GLY A 86 10.08 -6.46 -2.39
C GLY A 86 9.85 -7.47 -1.26
N PRO A 87 10.59 -8.59 -1.25
CA PRO A 87 10.42 -9.67 -0.28
C PRO A 87 10.88 -9.34 1.14
#